data_AF-K1U1L2-F1
#
_entry.id   AF-K1U1L2-F1
#
_cell.length_a   1.000
_cell.length_b   1.000
_cell.length_c   1.000
_cell.angle_alpha   90.00
_cell.angle_beta   90.00
_cell.angle_gamma   90.00
#
_symmetry.space_group_name_H-M   'P 1'
#
loop_
_entity.id
_entity.type
_entity.pdbx_description
1 polymer ?
#
loop_
_entity_poly.entity_id
_entity_poly.type
_entity_poly.pdbx_seq_one_letter_code
_entity_poly.pdbx_strand_id
1 'polypeptide(L)'
;KEQKEYKKNYTLIHTVEVKIKNKTYTYRAYLDTGNKLEDPYKKRAILLVYDKKLGFNYNDSILVPYQTIDGTGVLKCHKVDSIKIDNIEIKNNVLIGESKQKFNIEGVDCILPNKIKEEFL
;
A
#
# COMPACT_ATOMS: atom_id res chain seq x y z
N LYS A 1 -35.56 -9.98 18.05
CA LYS A 1 -35.27 -9.33 16.75
C LYS A 1 -33.92 -9.81 16.30
N GLU A 2 -33.91 -10.55 15.21
CA GLU A 2 -32.78 -11.27 14.62
C GLU A 2 -31.53 -10.37 14.47
N GLN A 3 -30.42 -10.77 15.08
CA GLN A 3 -29.09 -10.36 14.63
C GLN A 3 -28.76 -11.17 13.37
N LYS A 4 -29.46 -10.86 12.27
CA LYS A 4 -29.11 -11.38 10.95
C LYS A 4 -27.96 -10.53 10.39
N GLU A 5 -26.82 -11.20 10.29
CA GLU A 5 -25.86 -11.11 9.18
C GLU A 5 -25.22 -9.77 8.86
N TYR A 6 -23.92 -9.65 9.12
CA TYR A 6 -22.88 -9.32 8.12
C TYR A 6 -21.50 -9.71 8.68
N LYS A 7 -21.22 -11.02 8.80
CA LYS A 7 -19.81 -11.47 8.81
C LYS A 7 -19.33 -11.41 7.35
N LYS A 8 -18.94 -10.22 6.87
CA LYS A 8 -18.10 -10.14 5.67
C LYS A 8 -16.88 -11.01 5.97
N ASN A 9 -16.68 -12.06 5.18
CA ASN A 9 -15.42 -12.82 5.21
C ASN A 9 -14.34 -11.89 4.68
N TYR A 10 -13.69 -11.13 5.57
CA TYR A 10 -12.60 -10.25 5.20
C TYR A 10 -11.39 -11.10 4.90
N THR A 11 -11.05 -11.21 3.61
CA THR A 11 -9.74 -11.73 3.21
C THR A 11 -8.68 -10.72 3.60
N LEU A 12 -7.48 -11.20 3.97
CA LEU A 12 -6.33 -10.32 4.16
C LEU A 12 -5.59 -10.10 2.83
N ILE A 13 -5.95 -10.86 1.79
CA ILE A 13 -5.37 -10.79 0.47
C ILE A 13 -6.33 -10.06 -0.45
N HIS A 14 -5.81 -9.05 -1.15
CA HIS A 14 -6.53 -8.17 -2.07
C HIS A 14 -5.75 -8.00 -3.38
N THR A 15 -6.46 -7.66 -4.46
CA THR A 15 -5.83 -7.24 -5.71
C THR A 15 -5.76 -5.72 -5.74
N VAL A 16 -4.57 -5.18 -5.98
CA VAL A 16 -4.32 -3.74 -6.03
C VAL A 16 -3.84 -3.34 -7.41
N GLU A 17 -4.60 -2.49 -8.09
CA GLU A 17 -4.20 -1.83 -9.32
C GLU A 17 -3.73 -0.41 -9.01
N VAL A 18 -2.52 -0.06 -9.43
CA VAL A 18 -1.92 1.27 -9.25
C VAL A 18 -1.57 1.85 -10.60
N LYS A 19 -1.97 3.10 -10.85
CA LYS A 19 -1.54 3.87 -12.02
C LYS A 19 -0.54 4.93 -11.63
N ILE A 20 0.58 4.95 -12.35
CA ILE A 20 1.67 5.91 -12.16
C ILE A 20 2.14 6.36 -13.54
N LYS A 21 1.97 7.64 -13.84
CA LYS A 21 2.12 8.23 -15.18
C LYS A 21 1.27 7.41 -16.18
N ASN A 22 1.87 6.92 -17.26
CA ASN A 22 1.19 6.14 -18.30
C ASN A 22 1.29 4.62 -18.09
N LYS A 23 1.60 4.15 -16.87
CA LYS A 23 1.78 2.73 -16.56
C LYS A 23 0.79 2.28 -15.50
N THR A 24 0.26 1.08 -15.69
CA THR A 24 -0.59 0.37 -14.74
C THR A 24 0.17 -0.83 -14.20
N TYR A 25 0.11 -1.02 -12.89
CA TYR A 25 0.70 -2.15 -12.19
C TYR A 25 -0.37 -2.85 -11.38
N THR A 26 -0.33 -4.18 -11.33
CA THR A 26 -1.25 -4.99 -10.53
C THR A 26 -0.46 -5.84 -9.56
N TYR A 27 -0.83 -5.79 -8.29
CA TYR A 27 -0.16 -6.50 -7.22
C TYR A 27 -1.14 -7.34 -6.43
N ARG A 28 -0.67 -8.50 -5.97
CA ARG A 28 -1.33 -9.23 -4.90
C ARG A 28 -0.86 -8.67 -3.57
N ALA A 29 -1.79 -8.09 -2.82
CA ALA A 29 -1.48 -7.32 -1.63
C ALA A 29 -2.01 -7.97 -0.36
N TYR A 30 -1.26 -7.83 0.73
CA TYR A 30 -1.67 -8.23 2.06
C TYR A 30 -2.05 -7.01 2.89
N LEU A 31 -3.25 -7.00 3.49
CA LEU A 31 -3.70 -6.00 4.43
C LEU A 31 -3.08 -6.25 5.80
N ASP A 32 -2.05 -5.45 6.11
CA ASP A 32 -1.39 -5.49 7.41
C ASP A 32 -2.05 -4.49 8.37
N THR A 33 -2.90 -5.00 9.25
CA THR A 33 -3.60 -4.20 10.27
C THR A 33 -2.66 -3.60 11.32
N GLY A 34 -1.45 -4.16 11.48
CA GLY A 34 -0.40 -3.65 12.35
C GLY A 34 0.44 -2.54 11.69
N ASN A 35 0.39 -2.42 10.37
CA ASN A 35 1.17 -1.43 9.64
C ASN A 35 0.55 -0.03 9.74
N LYS A 36 1.24 0.84 10.50
CA LYS A 36 0.89 2.25 10.71
C LYS A 36 1.75 3.22 9.90
N LEU A 37 2.52 2.72 8.93
CA LEU A 37 3.40 3.55 8.13
C LEU A 37 2.60 4.60 7.35
N GLU A 38 2.97 5.86 7.56
CA GLU A 38 2.40 7.02 6.88
C GLU A 38 3.51 8.04 6.63
N ASP A 39 3.30 8.91 5.64
CA ASP A 39 4.26 9.99 5.41
C ASP A 39 4.15 11.05 6.54
N PRO A 40 5.26 11.46 7.17
CA PRO A 40 5.20 12.37 8.32
C PRO A 40 4.77 13.79 7.93
N TYR A 41 4.84 14.15 6.65
CA TYR A 41 4.56 15.50 6.15
C TYR A 41 3.07 15.74 5.94
N LYS A 42 2.39 14.83 5.23
CA LYS A 42 0.97 14.97 4.84
C LYS A 42 0.08 13.83 5.35
N LYS A 43 0.62 12.91 6.14
CA LYS A 43 -0.14 11.81 6.76
C LYS A 43 -0.83 10.90 5.74
N ARG A 44 -0.27 10.78 4.53
CA ARG A 44 -0.74 9.88 3.46
C ARG A 44 -0.36 8.45 3.79
N ALA A 45 -1.26 7.53 3.48
CA ALA A 45 -0.99 6.10 3.54
C ALA A 45 0.09 5.71 2.53
N ILE A 46 0.93 4.73 2.89
CA ILE A 46 2.01 4.25 2.04
C ILE A 46 1.81 2.76 1.76
N LEU A 47 1.57 2.41 0.50
CA LEU A 47 1.60 1.04 0.02
C LEU A 47 3.05 0.63 -0.15
N LEU A 48 3.50 -0.40 0.55
CA LEU A 48 4.85 -0.93 0.38
C LEU A 48 4.83 -1.97 -0.73
N VAL A 49 5.64 -1.79 -1.76
CA VAL A 49 5.67 -2.70 -2.91
C VAL A 49 7.08 -3.18 -3.14
N TYR A 50 7.22 -4.49 -3.34
CA TYR A 50 8.45 -5.09 -3.85
C TYR A 50 8.28 -5.38 -5.34
N ASP A 51 8.69 -4.44 -6.19
CA ASP A 51 8.71 -4.65 -7.64
C ASP A 51 9.95 -3.98 -8.26
N LYS A 52 10.86 -4.80 -8.78
CA LYS A 52 12.08 -4.34 -9.45
C LYS A 52 11.81 -3.53 -10.72
N LYS A 53 10.62 -3.66 -11.31
CA LYS A 53 10.20 -2.91 -12.52
C LYS A 53 9.70 -1.51 -12.20
N LEU A 54 9.38 -1.24 -10.94
CA LEU A 54 8.81 0.02 -10.48
C LEU A 54 9.80 1.20 -10.65
N GLY A 55 11.10 0.90 -10.66
CA GLY A 55 12.14 1.68 -11.38
C GLY A 55 12.12 3.18 -11.13
N PHE A 56 12.10 3.57 -9.85
CA PHE A 56 11.94 4.95 -9.43
C PHE A 56 13.24 5.77 -9.49
N ASN A 57 13.23 6.89 -10.19
CA ASN A 57 14.32 7.87 -10.19
C ASN A 57 14.28 8.73 -8.93
N TYR A 58 15.43 8.91 -8.28
CA TYR A 58 15.55 9.66 -7.02
C TYR A 58 15.01 11.10 -7.09
N ASN A 59 15.19 11.76 -8.23
CA ASN A 59 14.75 13.14 -8.43
C ASN A 59 13.23 13.32 -8.42
N ASP A 60 12.47 12.24 -8.69
CA ASP A 60 11.01 12.24 -8.68
C ASP A 60 10.44 11.65 -7.38
N SER A 61 11.29 11.21 -6.44
CA SER A 61 10.90 10.49 -5.23
C SER A 61 10.64 11.45 -4.05
N ILE A 62 9.61 11.14 -3.28
CA ILE A 62 9.39 11.66 -1.93
C ILE A 62 10.13 10.75 -0.95
N LEU A 63 11.11 11.31 -0.24
CA LEU A 63 11.84 10.58 0.79
C LEU A 63 11.04 10.59 2.09
N VAL A 64 10.57 9.43 2.51
CA VAL A 64 9.81 9.26 3.74
C VAL A 64 10.70 8.58 4.79
N PRO A 65 11.09 9.28 5.87
CA PRO A 65 11.77 8.63 6.97
C PRO A 65 10.78 7.71 7.70
N TYR A 66 11.23 6.54 8.09
CA TYR A 66 10.44 5.57 8.84
C TYR A 66 11.26 4.97 9.98
N GLN A 67 10.55 4.51 11.01
CA GLN A 67 11.14 3.83 12.16
C GLN A 67 10.53 2.43 12.28
N THR A 68 11.39 1.46 12.55
CA THR A 68 11.08 0.06 12.83
C THR A 68 11.63 -0.29 14.21
N ILE A 69 11.31 -1.48 14.71
CA ILE A 69 11.91 -2.02 15.94
C ILE A 69 13.43 -2.10 15.80
N ASP A 70 13.93 -2.50 14.62
CA ASP A 70 15.34 -2.78 14.36
C ASP A 70 16.14 -1.55 13.87
N GLY A 71 15.53 -0.37 13.82
CA GLY A 71 16.21 0.87 13.45
C GLY A 71 15.38 1.87 12.65
N THR A 72 16.06 2.86 12.08
CA THR A 72 15.46 3.90 11.24
C THR A 72 15.94 3.79 9.79
N GLY A 73 15.14 4.28 8.86
CA GLY A 73 15.47 4.25 7.44
C GLY A 73 14.76 5.34 6.66
N VAL A 74 15.08 5.40 5.37
CA VAL A 74 14.41 6.28 4.40
C VAL A 74 13.82 5.42 3.30
N LEU A 75 12.51 5.57 3.11
CA LEU A 75 11.73 4.93 2.07
C LEU A 75 11.57 5.89 0.90
N LYS A 76 11.83 5.39 -0.32
CA LYS A 76 11.56 6.14 -1.55
C LYS A 76 10.11 5.92 -1.93
N CYS A 77 9.34 7.00 -1.94
CA CYS A 77 7.92 6.97 -2.24
C CYS A 77 7.60 7.79 -3.49
N HIS A 78 6.57 7.38 -4.22
CA HIS A 78 6.01 8.15 -5.32
C HIS A 78 4.53 8.39 -5.12
N LYS A 79 4.06 9.53 -5.62
CA LYS A 79 2.64 9.79 -5.72
C LYS A 79 2.05 8.89 -6.81
N VAL A 80 0.91 8.28 -6.53
CA VAL A 80 0.14 7.53 -7.51
C VAL A 80 -0.91 8.46 -8.14
N ASP A 81 -1.26 8.21 -9.39
CA ASP A 81 -2.31 8.97 -10.08
C ASP A 81 -3.69 8.44 -9.71
N SER A 82 -3.82 7.11 -9.61
CA SER A 82 -5.03 6.44 -9.13
C SER A 82 -4.71 5.07 -8.57
N ILE A 83 -5.59 4.57 -7.70
CA ILE A 83 -5.50 3.23 -7.11
C ILE A 83 -6.88 2.60 -7.08
N LYS A 84 -6.93 1.29 -7.36
CA LYS A 84 -8.11 0.45 -7.14
C LYS A 84 -7.73 -0.75 -6.28
N ILE A 85 -8.58 -1.10 -5.32
CA ILE A 85 -8.44 -2.30 -4.48
C ILE A 85 -9.70 -3.13 -4.68
N ASP A 86 -9.55 -4.37 -5.14
CA ASP A 86 -10.66 -5.26 -5.48
C ASP A 86 -11.72 -4.59 -6.38
N ASN A 87 -11.25 -3.84 -7.39
CA ASN A 87 -12.05 -3.04 -8.32
C ASN A 87 -12.74 -1.79 -7.73
N ILE A 88 -12.54 -1.49 -6.45
CA ILE A 88 -13.03 -0.28 -5.78
C ILE A 88 -12.00 0.83 -5.91
N GLU A 89 -12.41 1.98 -6.45
CA GLU A 89 -11.53 3.15 -6.58
C GLU A 89 -11.32 3.83 -5.24
N ILE A 90 -10.05 4.00 -4.86
CA ILE A 90 -9.67 4.62 -3.59
C ILE A 90 -9.42 6.10 -3.84
N LYS A 91 -10.13 6.96 -3.11
CA LYS A 91 -10.09 8.41 -3.30
C LYS A 91 -8.98 9.08 -2.49
N ASN A 92 -8.45 8.38 -1.48
CA ASN A 92 -7.41 8.94 -0.66
C ASN A 92 -6.09 9.12 -1.42
N ASN A 93 -5.40 10.20 -1.05
CA ASN A 93 -4.06 10.48 -1.54
C ASN A 93 -3.09 9.49 -0.91
N VAL A 94 -2.70 8.47 -1.67
CA VAL A 94 -1.75 7.44 -1.24
C VAL A 94 -0.40 7.62 -1.91
N LEU A 95 0.63 7.09 -1.26
CA LEU A 95 1.95 6.92 -1.85
C LEU A 95 2.24 5.44 -2.06
N ILE A 96 3.08 5.15 -3.03
CA ILE A 96 3.71 3.84 -3.21
C ILE A 96 5.17 3.94 -2.79
N GLY A 97 5.60 3.10 -1.86
CA GLY A 97 6.96 3.02 -1.36
C GLY A 97 7.66 1.76 -1.84
N GLU A 98 8.88 1.90 -2.34
CA GLU A 98 9.67 0.75 -2.82
C GLU A 98 10.31 0.01 -1.64
N SER A 99 9.87 -1.23 -1.41
CA SER A 99 10.50 -2.14 -0.46
C SER A 99 11.82 -2.68 -1.04
N LYS A 100 12.87 -2.69 -0.22
CA LYS A 100 14.16 -3.27 -0.59
C LYS A 100 14.14 -4.81 -0.55
N GLN A 101 13.18 -5.40 0.15
CA GLN A 101 13.12 -6.84 0.40
C GLN A 101 11.75 -7.40 0.03
N LYS A 102 11.74 -8.66 -0.40
CA LYS A 102 10.50 -9.41 -0.62
C LYS A 102 9.76 -9.60 0.70
N PHE A 103 8.44 -9.62 0.63
CA PHE A 103 7.61 -9.96 1.77
C PHE A 103 7.62 -11.48 2.00
N ASN A 104 7.68 -11.90 3.26
CA ASN A 104 7.66 -13.31 3.63
C ASN A 104 6.22 -13.86 3.67
N ILE A 105 5.44 -13.55 2.63
CA ILE A 105 4.05 -14.00 2.46
C ILE A 105 3.95 -14.47 1.00
N GLU A 106 3.50 -15.71 0.82
CA GLU A 106 3.56 -16.36 -0.49
C GLU A 106 2.74 -15.61 -1.56
N GLY A 107 3.41 -15.24 -2.64
CA GLY A 107 2.82 -14.54 -3.77
C GLY A 107 2.35 -13.11 -3.46
N VAL A 108 2.75 -12.53 -2.33
CA VAL A 108 2.43 -11.14 -1.98
C VAL A 108 3.57 -10.22 -2.37
N ASP A 109 3.23 -9.20 -3.14
CA ASP A 109 4.18 -8.23 -3.68
C ASP A 109 3.92 -6.82 -3.13
N CYS A 110 2.85 -6.65 -2.34
CA CYS A 110 2.39 -5.38 -1.80
C CYS A 110 1.86 -5.54 -0.37
N ILE A 111 2.16 -4.58 0.51
CA ILE A 111 1.52 -4.45 1.82
C ILE A 111 0.62 -3.21 1.80
N LEU A 112 -0.65 -3.43 2.11
CA LEU A 112 -1.63 -2.36 2.32
C LEU A 112 -1.60 -1.92 3.79
N PRO A 113 -1.46 -0.62 4.08
CA PRO A 113 -1.53 -0.13 5.45
C PRO A 113 -2.97 -0.16 5.95
N ASN A 114 -3.17 -0.34 7.26
CA ASN A 114 -4.51 -0.38 7.86
C ASN A 114 -5.33 0.91 7.60
N LYS A 115 -4.66 2.03 7.36
CA LYS A 115 -5.28 3.35 7.19
C LYS A 115 -6.27 3.43 6.01
N ILE A 116 -6.09 2.61 4.98
CA ILE A 116 -6.95 2.61 3.78
C ILE A 116 -8.07 1.57 3.86
N LYS A 117 -8.11 0.77 4.92
CA LYS A 117 -9.02 -0.36 5.09
C LYS A 117 -10.49 0.01 4.91
N GLU A 118 -10.93 1.12 5.51
CA GLU A 118 -12.34 1.53 5.48
C GLU A 118 -12.82 2.00 4.11
N GLU A 119 -11.92 2.25 3.15
CA GLU A 119 -12.30 2.74 1.82
C GLU A 119 -12.73 1.63 0.85
N PHE A 120 -12.38 0.38 1.13
CA PHE A 120 -12.66 -0.76 0.24
C PHE A 120 -13.32 -1.95 0.94
N LEU A 121 -13.70 -1.79 2.21
CA LEU A 121 -14.36 -2.82 3.01
C LEU A 121 -15.86 -2.66 3.15
#